data_AF-A0A173LID0-F1
#
_entry.id   AF-A0A173LID0-F1
#
_cell.length_a   1.000
_cell.length_b   1.000
_cell.length_c   1.000
_cell.angle_alpha   90.00
_cell.angle_beta   90.00
_cell.angle_gamma   90.00
#
_symmetry.space_group_name_H-M   'P 1'
#
loop_
_entity.id
_entity.type
_entity.pdbx_description
1 polymer ?
#
loop_
_entity_poly.entity_id
_entity_poly.type
_entity_poly.pdbx_seq_one_letter_code
_entity_poly.pdbx_strand_id
1 'polypeptide(L)'
;MAATKTDSRSQTARARARQAMADELERARKREAKLVAVFSAIDARNDAQIALGDALVELRDLGVAQADLAEMTGLSAREVGAAIRAAKDNTTDTDDTVNDADGGDTPAADQTSADTNGEQQP
;
A
#
# COMPACT_ATOMS: atom_id res chain seq x y z
N MET A 1 -21.49 8.45 -59.03
CA MET A 1 -21.05 9.10 -57.78
C MET A 1 -21.92 8.60 -56.63
N ALA A 2 -21.45 7.63 -55.83
CA ALA A 2 -22.26 6.99 -54.77
C ALA A 2 -21.48 6.62 -53.48
N ALA A 3 -20.29 7.20 -53.25
CA ALA A 3 -19.43 6.85 -52.11
C ALA A 3 -19.69 7.66 -50.83
N THR A 4 -20.47 8.74 -50.87
CA THR A 4 -20.41 9.79 -49.82
C THR A 4 -21.19 9.49 -48.54
N LYS A 5 -22.29 8.73 -48.60
CA LYS A 5 -23.17 8.54 -47.42
C LYS A 5 -22.66 7.48 -46.44
N THR A 6 -22.04 6.42 -46.95
CA THR A 6 -21.47 5.34 -46.14
C THR A 6 -20.15 5.76 -45.50
N ASP A 7 -19.29 6.47 -46.23
CA ASP A 7 -18.04 7.02 -45.68
C ASP A 7 -18.30 8.03 -44.56
N SER A 8 -19.24 8.96 -44.77
CA SER A 8 -19.63 9.95 -43.75
C SER A 8 -20.15 9.29 -42.46
N ARG A 9 -21.01 8.26 -42.58
CA ARG A 9 -21.52 7.50 -41.41
C ARG A 9 -20.39 6.75 -40.69
N SER A 10 -19.45 6.17 -41.43
CA SER A 10 -18.28 5.49 -40.84
C SER A 10 -17.35 6.46 -40.12
N GLN A 11 -17.19 7.67 -40.65
CA GLN A 11 -16.38 8.74 -40.06
C GLN A 11 -17.00 9.23 -38.74
N THR A 12 -18.32 9.46 -38.72
CA THR A 12 -19.03 9.85 -37.49
C THR A 12 -18.99 8.75 -36.43
N ALA A 13 -19.11 7.47 -36.82
CA ALA A 13 -18.99 6.35 -35.89
C ALA A 13 -17.59 6.27 -35.25
N ARG A 14 -16.53 6.44 -36.05
CA ARG A 14 -15.15 6.49 -35.53
C ARG A 14 -14.92 7.70 -34.62
N ALA A 15 -15.48 8.86 -34.94
CA ALA A 15 -15.38 10.05 -34.09
C ALA A 15 -16.02 9.82 -32.71
N ARG A 16 -17.21 9.21 -32.67
CA ARG A 16 -17.88 8.84 -31.41
C ARG A 16 -17.11 7.79 -30.62
N ALA A 17 -16.55 6.78 -31.27
CA ALA A 17 -15.72 5.79 -30.61
C ALA A 17 -14.47 6.41 -29.96
N ARG A 18 -13.82 7.37 -30.65
CA ARG A 18 -12.68 8.11 -30.08
C ARG A 18 -13.10 8.96 -28.88
N GLN A 19 -14.25 9.63 -28.95
CA GLN A 19 -14.75 10.41 -27.83
C GLN A 19 -15.05 9.53 -26.62
N ALA A 20 -15.76 8.40 -26.82
CA ALA A 20 -16.07 7.47 -25.73
C ALA A 20 -14.81 6.89 -25.07
N MET A 21 -13.78 6.57 -25.87
CA MET A 21 -12.48 6.14 -25.35
C MET A 21 -11.77 7.26 -24.57
N ALA A 22 -11.82 8.50 -25.06
CA ALA A 22 -11.25 9.64 -24.35
C ALA A 22 -11.95 9.86 -22.99
N ASP A 23 -13.29 9.81 -22.96
CA ASP A 23 -14.08 9.96 -21.75
C ASP A 23 -13.82 8.81 -20.74
N GLU A 24 -13.63 7.57 -21.23
CA GLU A 24 -13.27 6.44 -20.38
C GLU A 24 -11.88 6.60 -19.77
N LEU A 25 -10.89 7.00 -20.58
CA LEU A 25 -9.53 7.28 -20.10
C LEU A 25 -9.52 8.42 -19.08
N GLU A 26 -10.29 9.47 -19.30
CA GLU A 26 -10.42 10.56 -18.34
C GLU A 26 -11.06 10.09 -17.03
N ARG A 27 -12.12 9.27 -17.10
CA ARG A 27 -12.74 8.67 -15.92
C ARG A 27 -11.78 7.74 -15.18
N ALA A 28 -10.99 6.94 -15.89
CA ALA A 28 -9.98 6.07 -15.30
C ALA A 28 -8.92 6.88 -14.55
N ARG A 29 -8.36 7.93 -15.19
CA ARG A 29 -7.38 8.83 -14.55
C ARG A 29 -7.93 9.53 -13.31
N LYS A 30 -9.18 9.99 -13.35
CA LYS A 30 -9.83 10.61 -12.17
C LYS A 30 -9.99 9.61 -11.02
N ARG A 31 -10.37 8.36 -11.32
CA ARG A 31 -10.47 7.30 -10.30
C ARG A 31 -9.10 6.99 -9.72
N GLU A 32 -8.08 6.83 -10.56
CA GLU A 32 -6.70 6.58 -10.13
C GLU A 32 -6.22 7.69 -9.18
N ALA A 33 -6.35 8.96 -9.58
CA ALA A 33 -5.95 10.09 -8.73
C ALA A 33 -6.68 10.11 -7.38
N LYS A 34 -7.97 9.74 -7.36
CA LYS A 34 -8.74 9.64 -6.11
C LYS A 34 -8.31 8.47 -5.25
N LEU A 35 -7.98 7.31 -5.83
CA LEU A 35 -7.46 6.16 -5.09
C LEU A 35 -6.10 6.48 -4.46
N VAL A 36 -5.20 7.13 -5.20
CA VAL A 36 -3.90 7.59 -4.66
C VAL A 36 -4.12 8.52 -3.46
N ALA A 37 -5.04 9.48 -3.57
CA ALA A 37 -5.37 10.36 -2.46
C ALA A 37 -5.95 9.61 -1.25
N VAL A 38 -6.77 8.58 -1.48
CA VAL A 38 -7.30 7.74 -0.40
C VAL A 38 -6.21 6.94 0.29
N PHE A 39 -5.28 6.32 -0.46
CA PHE A 39 -4.17 5.58 0.13
C PHE A 39 -3.27 6.48 0.97
N SER A 40 -2.91 7.66 0.45
CA SER A 40 -2.14 8.64 1.21
C SER A 40 -2.87 9.10 2.49
N ALA A 41 -4.20 9.26 2.44
CA ALA A 41 -4.98 9.61 3.62
C ALA A 41 -5.07 8.45 4.64
N ILE A 42 -5.02 7.19 4.20
CA ILE A 42 -4.96 6.02 5.08
C ILE A 42 -3.61 5.99 5.81
N ASP A 43 -2.51 6.21 5.08
CA ASP A 43 -1.17 6.24 5.68
C ASP A 43 -1.07 7.36 6.73
N ALA A 44 -1.48 8.57 6.37
CA ALA A 44 -1.50 9.71 7.30
C ALA A 44 -2.41 9.46 8.51
N ARG A 45 -3.53 8.75 8.33
CA ARG A 45 -4.41 8.34 9.43
C ARG A 45 -3.71 7.34 10.35
N ASN A 46 -2.98 6.37 9.81
CA ASN A 46 -2.26 5.38 10.61
C ASN A 46 -1.16 6.05 11.43
N ASP A 47 -0.37 6.94 10.82
CA ASP A 47 0.67 7.71 11.50
C ASP A 47 0.07 8.55 12.65
N ALA A 48 -1.06 9.22 12.40
CA ALA A 48 -1.77 9.98 13.42
C ALA A 48 -2.31 9.10 14.56
N GLN A 49 -2.73 7.86 14.26
CA GLN A 49 -3.20 6.91 15.27
C GLN A 49 -2.07 6.40 16.15
N ILE A 50 -0.89 6.16 15.58
CA ILE A 50 0.31 5.79 16.34
C ILE A 50 0.70 6.93 17.27
N ALA A 51 0.87 8.15 16.73
CA ALA A 51 1.23 9.31 17.52
C ALA A 51 0.21 9.63 18.64
N LEU A 52 -1.08 9.45 18.37
CA LEU A 52 -2.12 9.56 19.39
C LEU A 52 -1.94 8.53 20.51
N GLY A 53 -1.71 7.26 20.15
CA GLY A 53 -1.51 6.19 21.11
C GLY A 53 -0.30 6.44 22.01
N ASP A 54 0.83 6.83 21.43
CA ASP A 54 2.08 7.15 22.15
C ASP A 54 1.86 8.31 23.15
N ALA A 55 1.24 9.41 22.69
CA ALA A 55 0.93 10.54 23.55
C ALA A 55 -0.02 10.16 24.71
N LEU A 56 -1.01 9.29 24.46
CA LEU A 56 -1.92 8.81 25.51
C LEU A 56 -1.22 7.88 26.50
N VAL A 57 -0.24 7.09 26.06
CA VAL A 57 0.61 6.29 26.96
C VAL A 57 1.43 7.21 27.86
N GLU A 58 2.11 8.21 27.29
CA GLU A 58 2.91 9.16 28.05
C GLU A 58 2.07 9.91 29.10
N LEU A 59 0.89 10.40 28.73
CA LEU A 59 -0.01 11.08 29.67
C LEU A 59 -0.48 10.15 30.80
N ARG A 60 -0.74 8.88 30.50
CA ARG A 60 -1.07 7.88 31.52
C ARG A 60 0.11 7.66 32.46
N ASP A 61 1.33 7.58 31.94
CA ASP A 61 2.54 7.37 32.73
C ASP A 61 2.85 8.59 33.63
N LEU A 62 2.41 9.78 33.22
CA LEU A 62 2.39 10.99 34.06
C LEU A 62 1.26 11.01 35.12
N GLY A 63 0.44 9.96 35.18
CA GLY A 63 -0.60 9.77 36.19
C GLY A 63 -1.98 10.31 35.82
N VAL A 64 -2.21 10.73 34.57
CA VAL A 64 -3.53 11.18 34.13
C VAL A 64 -4.47 9.97 34.00
N ALA A 65 -5.63 10.04 34.64
CA ALA A 65 -6.62 8.96 34.55
C ALA A 65 -7.27 8.89 33.17
N GLN A 66 -7.62 7.68 32.74
CA GLN A 66 -8.24 7.44 31.44
C GLN A 66 -9.58 8.17 31.26
N ALA A 67 -10.35 8.37 32.34
CA ALA A 67 -11.59 9.13 32.32
C ALA A 67 -11.33 10.61 32.01
N ASP A 68 -10.31 11.20 32.64
CA ASP A 68 -9.92 12.59 32.41
C ASP A 68 -9.39 12.78 30.99
N LEU A 69 -8.61 11.81 30.47
CA LEU A 69 -8.16 11.81 29.07
C LEU A 69 -9.33 11.80 28.09
N ALA A 70 -10.35 10.98 28.36
CA ALA A 70 -11.56 10.93 27.54
C ALA A 70 -12.31 12.27 27.55
N GLU A 71 -12.46 12.88 28.73
CA GLU A 71 -13.09 14.20 28.86
C GLU A 71 -12.31 15.30 28.13
N MET A 72 -10.99 15.37 28.30
CA MET A 72 -10.14 16.41 27.70
C MET A 72 -10.03 16.30 26.17
N THR A 73 -10.03 15.08 25.64
CA THR A 73 -9.84 14.83 24.19
C THR A 73 -11.14 14.75 23.42
N GLY A 74 -12.28 14.58 24.12
CA GLY A 74 -13.58 14.29 23.50
C GLY A 74 -13.69 12.86 22.94
N LEU A 75 -12.69 12.01 23.16
CA LEU A 75 -12.74 10.59 22.85
C LEU A 75 -13.54 9.84 23.91
N SER A 76 -14.16 8.73 23.54
CA SER A 76 -14.70 7.82 24.53
C SER A 76 -13.58 7.14 25.31
N ALA A 77 -13.84 6.77 26.57
CA ALA A 77 -12.89 5.98 27.34
C ALA A 77 -12.48 4.68 26.63
N ARG A 78 -13.38 4.07 25.84
CA ARG A 78 -13.06 2.88 25.03
C ARG A 78 -12.04 3.18 23.94
N GLU A 79 -12.16 4.32 23.26
CA GLU A 79 -11.21 4.74 22.22
C GLU A 79 -9.84 5.06 22.81
N VAL A 80 -9.80 5.79 23.93
CA VAL A 80 -8.54 6.06 24.65
C VAL A 80 -7.85 4.74 25.05
N GLY A 81 -8.60 3.81 25.63
CA GLY A 81 -8.06 2.51 26.03
C GLY A 81 -7.63 1.63 24.85
N ALA A 82 -8.30 1.75 23.70
CA ALA A 82 -7.91 1.03 22.48
C ALA A 82 -6.62 1.60 21.89
N ALA A 83 -6.49 2.93 21.82
CA ALA A 83 -5.28 3.60 21.32
C ALA A 83 -4.05 3.26 22.19
N ILE A 84 -4.19 3.31 23.52
CA ILE A 84 -3.12 2.93 24.46
C ILE A 84 -2.68 1.47 24.28
N ARG A 85 -3.61 0.54 24.07
CA ARG A 85 -3.26 -0.87 23.82
C ARG A 85 -2.54 -1.04 22.49
N ALA A 86 -3.08 -0.46 21.42
CA ALA A 86 -2.48 -0.54 20.10
C ALA A 86 -1.04 0.00 20.07
N ALA A 87 -0.77 1.12 20.77
CA ALA A 87 0.59 1.65 20.90
C ALA A 87 1.54 0.67 21.58
N LYS A 88 1.11 0.04 22.68
CA LYS A 88 1.93 -0.93 23.41
C LYS A 88 2.26 -2.17 22.59
N ASP A 89 1.28 -2.66 21.81
CA ASP A 89 1.47 -3.83 20.95
C ASP A 89 2.45 -3.51 19.80
N ASN A 90 2.43 -2.27 19.26
CA ASN A 90 3.38 -1.83 18.22
C ASN A 90 4.82 -1.70 18.71
N THR A 91 5.06 -1.33 19.98
CA THR A 91 6.43 -1.27 20.53
C THR A 91 7.09 -2.65 20.59
N THR A 92 6.31 -3.72 20.78
CA THR A 92 6.85 -5.09 20.86
C THR A 92 7.29 -5.67 19.51
N ASP A 93 6.77 -5.19 18.38
CA ASP A 93 7.09 -5.72 17.05
C ASP A 93 8.26 -4.99 16.35
N THR A 94 8.74 -3.86 16.88
CA THR A 94 9.75 -3.02 16.20
C THR A 94 11.21 -3.44 16.50
N ASP A 95 11.46 -4.37 17.42
CA ASP A 95 12.83 -4.75 17.85
C ASP A 95 13.54 -5.80 16.95
N ASP A 96 12.89 -6.30 15.88
CA ASP A 96 13.42 -7.46 15.12
C ASP A 96 13.80 -7.18 13.65
N THR A 97 14.11 -5.93 13.27
CA THR A 97 14.38 -5.59 11.84
C THR A 97 15.75 -4.99 11.53
N VAL A 98 16.78 -5.19 12.36
CA VAL A 98 18.16 -4.81 12.00
C VAL A 98 19.16 -5.95 12.19
N ASN A 99 19.12 -6.96 11.32
CA ASN A 99 20.35 -7.70 11.00
C ASN A 99 20.29 -8.43 9.65
N ASP A 100 20.09 -7.71 8.54
CA ASP A 100 20.59 -8.17 7.24
C ASP A 100 21.79 -7.31 6.84
N ALA A 101 22.88 -7.50 7.58
CA ALA A 101 24.21 -7.28 7.04
C ALA A 101 24.50 -8.42 6.05
N ASP A 102 23.95 -8.33 4.84
CA ASP A 102 24.38 -9.16 3.71
C ASP A 102 25.74 -8.63 3.21
N GLY A 103 26.77 -9.01 3.97
CA GLY A 103 28.16 -8.84 3.60
C GLY A 103 28.43 -9.65 2.36
N GLY A 104 28.49 -8.95 1.23
CA GLY A 104 28.87 -9.54 -0.05
C GLY A 104 30.17 -10.31 0.04
N ASP A 105 30.09 -11.62 -0.16
CA ASP A 105 31.22 -12.45 -0.55
C ASP A 105 30.77 -13.36 -1.70
N THR A 106 31.04 -12.90 -2.92
CA THR A 106 30.95 -13.74 -4.11
C THR A 106 32.37 -14.15 -4.50
N PRO A 107 32.76 -15.42 -4.36
CA PRO A 107 33.89 -15.97 -5.08
C PRO A 107 33.38 -16.58 -6.39
N ALA A 108 33.86 -16.02 -7.50
CA ALA A 108 33.66 -16.52 -8.84
C ALA A 108 34.44 -17.82 -9.09
N ALA A 109 33.78 -18.72 -9.85
CA ALA A 109 34.30 -19.70 -10.81
C ALA A 109 35.44 -20.66 -10.40
N ASP A 110 35.23 -21.97 -10.57
CA ASP A 110 35.60 -22.71 -11.78
C ASP A 110 35.67 -24.24 -11.55
N GLN A 111 35.55 -24.97 -12.66
CA GLN A 111 36.04 -26.32 -12.97
C GLN A 111 34.98 -27.42 -13.17
N THR A 112 34.82 -27.71 -14.46
CA THR A 112 34.15 -28.80 -15.16
C THR A 112 34.94 -30.11 -15.06
N SER A 113 34.24 -31.26 -15.06
CA SER A 113 34.54 -32.53 -15.78
C SER A 113 33.78 -33.67 -15.10
N ALA A 114 32.71 -34.18 -15.71
CA ALA A 114 32.67 -35.27 -16.69
C ALA A 114 32.62 -36.66 -16.03
N ASP A 115 31.50 -37.38 -16.19
CA ASP A 115 31.60 -38.74 -16.72
C ASP A 115 30.31 -39.19 -17.41
N THR A 116 30.50 -39.98 -18.46
CA THR A 116 29.53 -40.48 -19.45
C THR A 116 29.42 -42.00 -19.37
N ASN A 117 28.35 -42.55 -19.95
CA ASN A 117 27.98 -43.98 -20.15
C ASN A 117 27.04 -44.54 -19.07
N GLY A 118 25.95 -45.25 -19.37
CA GLY A 118 25.47 -45.88 -20.60
C GLY A 118 24.69 -47.14 -20.20
N GLU A 119 23.64 -47.50 -20.96
CA GLU A 119 22.98 -48.83 -20.98
C GLU A 119 22.02 -49.15 -19.80
N GLN A 120 20.90 -49.86 -19.91
CA GLN A 120 20.05 -50.43 -20.98
C GLN A 120 18.70 -50.81 -20.29
N GLN A 121 17.62 -50.89 -21.07
CA GLN A 121 16.26 -51.28 -20.65
C GLN A 121 16.19 -52.73 -20.12
N PRO A 122 15.08 -53.09 -19.46
CA PRO A 122 14.07 -53.87 -20.18
C PRO A 122 12.65 -53.27 -20.16
#